data_AF-A0A800A7X4-F1
#
_entry.id   AF-A0A800A7X4-F1
#
_cell.length_a   1.000
_cell.length_b   1.000
_cell.length_c   1.000
_cell.angle_alpha   90.00
_cell.angle_beta   90.00
_cell.angle_gamma   90.00
#
_symmetry.space_group_name_H-M   'P 1'
#
loop_
_entity.id
_entity.type
_entity.pdbx_description
1 polymer ?
#
loop_
_entity_poly.entity_id
_entity_poly.type
_entity_poly.pdbx_seq_one_letter_code
_entity_poly.pdbx_strand_id
1 'polypeptide(L)'
;MSLAGIERLIREWNRLRNRYGISDSPPEIDRLQLGVARRRARIRHLRSRIEELSEEVRVLEGETLGLEKALGLILGEAIHELRAGKGEVWSPFPVLGFRVWVLEEGFFHGYRERWDEPEMSARCPTTGNDADVPHTDGRCGEPPCGIYAAKDVEDLLTEHANLDLHEMVVGLVGMTGKVVEHERGYRAEHMSVLALAVPVDGEIRSISDETEIASLFTEGVSEPDSLLEDWTKSRTHIVEFMKKQMEVRSQWTLASPSG
;
A
#
# COMPACT_ATOMS: atom_id res chain seq x y z
N MET A 1 -2.36 3.34 57.83
CA MET A 1 -3.10 2.30 58.59
C MET A 1 -3.53 1.23 57.60
N SER A 2 -3.10 -0.03 57.75
CA SER A 2 -3.36 -1.09 56.75
C SER A 2 -4.79 -1.63 56.83
N LEU A 3 -5.29 -2.22 55.73
CA LEU A 3 -6.57 -2.94 55.70
C LEU A 3 -6.65 -4.01 56.80
N ALA A 4 -5.56 -4.75 57.02
CA ALA A 4 -5.43 -5.72 58.10
C ALA A 4 -5.54 -5.08 59.50
N GLY A 5 -5.07 -3.84 59.65
CA GLY A 5 -5.21 -3.06 60.89
C GLY A 5 -6.66 -2.68 61.17
N ILE A 6 -7.42 -2.27 60.15
CA ILE A 6 -8.84 -1.91 60.29
C ILE A 6 -9.69 -3.14 60.59
N GLU A 7 -9.45 -4.28 59.94
CA GLU A 7 -10.18 -5.53 60.21
C GLU A 7 -9.90 -6.08 61.62
N ARG A 8 -8.69 -5.86 62.15
CA ARG A 8 -8.38 -6.15 63.56
C ARG A 8 -9.19 -5.24 64.51
N LEU A 9 -9.28 -3.95 64.21
CA LEU A 9 -10.05 -2.99 65.01
C LEU A 9 -11.55 -3.28 64.99
N ILE A 10 -12.12 -3.67 63.84
CA ILE A 10 -13.54 -4.06 63.73
C ILE A 10 -13.81 -5.32 64.57
N ARG A 11 -12.92 -6.32 64.50
CA ARG A 11 -13.06 -7.55 65.31
C ARG A 11 -12.96 -7.26 66.81
N GLU A 12 -12.02 -6.42 67.20
CA GLU A 12 -11.84 -6.00 68.59
C GLU A 12 -13.05 -5.19 69.09
N TRP A 13 -13.56 -4.25 68.29
CA TRP A 13 -14.78 -3.49 68.58
C TRP A 13 -15.97 -4.42 68.83
N ASN A 14 -16.23 -5.36 67.92
CA ASN A 14 -17.35 -6.30 68.06
C ASN A 14 -17.18 -7.20 69.30
N ARG A 15 -15.95 -7.61 69.63
CA ARG A 15 -15.65 -8.39 70.83
C ARG A 15 -15.96 -7.60 72.10
N LEU A 16 -15.50 -6.35 72.18
CA LEU A 16 -15.72 -5.48 73.34
C LEU A 16 -17.22 -5.13 73.48
N ARG A 17 -17.89 -4.83 72.37
CA ARG A 17 -19.33 -4.55 72.34
C ARG A 17 -20.14 -5.69 72.95
N ASN A 18 -19.86 -6.92 72.51
CA ASN A 18 -20.52 -8.12 73.03
C ASN A 18 -20.17 -8.40 74.51
N ARG A 19 -18.90 -8.17 74.90
CA ARG A 19 -18.44 -8.39 76.29
C ARG A 19 -19.09 -7.43 77.27
N TYR A 20 -19.27 -6.17 76.90
CA TYR A 20 -19.78 -5.11 77.78
C TYR A 20 -21.28 -4.85 77.62
N GLY A 21 -21.99 -5.65 76.81
CA GLY A 21 -23.44 -5.50 76.63
C GLY A 21 -23.87 -4.19 75.98
N ILE A 22 -22.98 -3.56 75.20
CA ILE A 22 -23.29 -2.32 74.49
C ILE A 22 -24.15 -2.67 73.27
N SER A 23 -25.42 -2.26 73.27
CA SER A 23 -26.34 -2.55 72.16
C SER A 23 -26.07 -1.68 70.94
N ASP A 24 -25.67 -0.42 71.16
CA ASP A 24 -25.68 0.61 70.13
C ASP A 24 -24.28 0.89 69.61
N SER A 25 -24.14 0.89 68.29
CA SER A 25 -22.93 1.29 67.60
C SER A 25 -22.99 2.79 67.29
N PRO A 26 -21.88 3.54 67.37
CA PRO A 26 -21.83 4.90 66.86
C PRO A 26 -22.34 4.96 65.41
N PRO A 27 -23.35 5.80 65.09
CA PRO A 27 -23.97 5.86 63.77
C PRO A 27 -22.97 6.08 62.62
N GLU A 28 -21.85 6.75 62.90
CA GLU A 28 -20.76 7.01 61.95
C GLU A 28 -20.05 5.71 61.54
N ILE A 29 -19.83 4.79 62.49
CA ILE A 29 -19.19 3.49 62.25
C ILE A 29 -20.10 2.64 61.36
N ASP A 30 -21.39 2.58 61.68
CA ASP A 30 -22.37 1.78 60.92
C ASP A 30 -22.53 2.33 59.49
N ARG A 31 -22.59 3.66 59.33
CA ARG A 31 -22.64 4.31 58.02
C ARG A 31 -21.42 3.98 57.17
N LEU A 32 -20.23 4.01 57.76
CA LEU A 32 -18.98 3.68 57.07
C LEU A 32 -18.91 2.20 56.71
N GLN A 33 -19.27 1.30 57.63
CA GLN A 33 -19.31 -0.14 57.36
C GLN A 33 -20.29 -0.49 56.23
N LEU A 34 -21.49 0.10 56.24
CA LEU A 34 -22.48 -0.06 55.17
C LEU A 34 -21.97 0.53 53.84
N GLY A 35 -21.28 1.68 53.89
CA GLY A 35 -20.66 2.30 52.72
C GLY A 35 -19.55 1.44 52.10
N VAL A 36 -18.74 0.80 52.93
CA VAL A 36 -17.68 -0.14 52.51
C VAL A 36 -18.30 -1.42 51.96
N ALA A 37 -19.31 -1.98 52.62
CA ALA A 37 -20.02 -3.19 52.17
C ALA A 37 -20.64 -2.99 50.77
N ARG A 38 -21.35 -1.88 50.56
CA ARG A 38 -21.94 -1.54 49.25
C ARG A 38 -20.89 -1.41 48.15
N ARG A 39 -19.78 -0.70 48.41
CA ARG A 39 -18.69 -0.55 47.43
C ARG A 39 -17.99 -1.87 47.13
N ARG A 40 -17.74 -2.72 48.15
CA ARG A 40 -17.19 -4.06 47.96
C ARG A 40 -18.11 -4.94 47.11
N ALA A 41 -19.43 -4.87 47.33
CA ALA A 41 -20.40 -5.58 46.50
C ALA A 41 -20.38 -5.07 45.05
N ARG A 42 -20.33 -3.75 44.84
CA ARG A 42 -20.21 -3.18 43.49
C ARG A 42 -18.91 -3.58 42.79
N ILE A 43 -17.79 -3.60 43.49
CA ILE A 43 -16.49 -4.06 42.96
C ILE A 43 -16.59 -5.52 42.52
N ARG A 44 -17.19 -6.41 43.33
CA ARG A 44 -17.37 -7.83 42.93
C ARG A 44 -18.23 -7.96 41.68
N HIS A 45 -19.34 -7.22 41.61
CA HIS A 45 -20.20 -7.22 40.42
C HIS A 45 -19.46 -6.71 39.18
N LEU A 46 -18.70 -5.61 39.29
CA LEU A 46 -17.91 -5.09 38.18
C LEU A 46 -16.81 -6.06 37.75
N ARG A 47 -16.17 -6.79 38.67
CA ARG A 47 -15.18 -7.82 38.34
C ARG A 47 -15.82 -8.98 37.55
N SER A 48 -16.96 -9.49 38.01
CA SER A 48 -17.74 -10.49 37.26
C SER A 48 -18.07 -10.00 35.85
N ARG A 49 -18.48 -8.73 35.72
CA ARG A 49 -18.80 -8.15 34.42
C ARG A 49 -17.58 -8.00 33.51
N ILE A 50 -16.41 -7.69 34.06
CA ILE A 50 -15.15 -7.66 33.32
C ILE A 50 -14.81 -9.06 32.80
N GLU A 51 -14.93 -10.09 33.65
CA GLU A 51 -14.69 -11.48 33.25
C GLU A 51 -15.62 -11.93 32.12
N GLU A 52 -16.92 -11.62 32.21
CA GLU A 52 -17.90 -11.87 31.14
C GLU A 52 -17.52 -11.19 29.82
N LEU A 53 -17.19 -9.89 29.87
CA LEU A 53 -16.84 -9.13 28.67
C LEU A 53 -15.51 -9.59 28.06
N SER A 54 -14.53 -9.96 28.89
CA SER A 54 -13.24 -10.50 28.41
C SER A 54 -13.43 -11.82 27.68
N GLU A 55 -14.33 -12.68 28.15
CA GLU A 55 -14.67 -13.92 27.45
C GLU A 55 -15.41 -13.65 26.14
N GLU A 56 -16.35 -12.69 26.11
CA GLU A 56 -17.04 -12.28 24.90
C GLU A 56 -16.07 -11.73 23.83
N VAL A 57 -15.12 -10.89 24.23
CA VAL A 57 -14.05 -10.40 23.34
C VAL A 57 -13.23 -11.56 22.77
N ARG A 58 -12.82 -12.51 23.61
CA ARG A 58 -12.03 -13.67 23.18
C ARG A 58 -12.78 -14.53 22.15
N VAL A 59 -14.09 -14.69 22.30
CA VAL A 59 -14.94 -15.40 21.34
C VAL A 59 -14.99 -14.63 20.02
N LEU A 60 -15.28 -13.32 20.05
CA LEU A 60 -15.37 -12.47 18.86
C LEU A 60 -14.04 -12.39 18.08
N GLU A 61 -12.91 -12.35 18.78
CA GLU A 61 -11.57 -12.42 18.15
C GLU A 61 -11.38 -13.75 17.39
N GLY A 62 -11.82 -14.87 17.98
CA GLY A 62 -11.78 -16.18 17.34
C GLY A 62 -12.70 -16.26 16.11
N GLU A 63 -13.91 -15.71 16.20
CA GLU A 63 -14.86 -15.63 15.08
C GLU A 63 -14.32 -14.77 13.94
N THR A 64 -13.77 -13.60 14.26
CA THR A 64 -13.16 -12.68 13.28
C THR A 64 -12.03 -13.37 12.53
N LEU A 65 -11.12 -14.02 13.25
CA LEU A 65 -10.01 -14.77 12.64
C LEU A 65 -10.52 -15.93 11.75
N GLY A 66 -11.61 -16.58 12.14
CA GLY A 66 -12.26 -17.61 11.34
C GLY A 66 -12.83 -17.06 10.03
N LEU A 67 -13.52 -15.92 10.10
CA LEU A 67 -14.09 -15.22 8.95
C LEU A 67 -12.99 -14.72 7.99
N GLU A 68 -11.91 -14.16 8.51
CA GLU A 68 -10.77 -13.70 7.69
C GLU A 68 -10.14 -14.85 6.91
N LYS A 69 -9.97 -16.02 7.54
CA LYS A 69 -9.47 -17.23 6.86
C LYS A 69 -10.43 -17.72 5.78
N ALA A 70 -11.73 -17.75 6.07
CA ALA A 70 -12.74 -18.16 5.10
C ALA A 70 -12.77 -17.18 3.90
N LEU A 71 -12.72 -15.88 4.17
CA LEU A 71 -12.64 -14.84 3.14
C LEU A 71 -11.40 -15.02 2.26
N GLY A 72 -10.23 -15.26 2.87
CA GLY A 72 -8.99 -15.49 2.14
C GLY A 72 -9.07 -16.69 1.19
N LEU A 73 -9.71 -17.79 1.62
CA LEU A 73 -9.92 -18.97 0.77
C LEU A 73 -10.86 -18.66 -0.40
N ILE A 74 -12.01 -18.04 -0.13
CA ILE A 74 -13.00 -17.69 -1.17
C ILE A 74 -12.40 -16.72 -2.19
N LEU A 75 -11.69 -15.69 -1.73
CA LEU A 75 -11.03 -14.74 -2.62
C LEU A 75 -9.94 -15.43 -3.45
N GLY A 76 -9.15 -16.32 -2.85
CA GLY A 76 -8.12 -17.09 -3.57
C GLY A 76 -8.72 -17.93 -4.70
N GLU A 77 -9.83 -18.63 -4.43
CA GLU A 77 -10.56 -19.41 -5.43
C GLU A 77 -11.16 -18.52 -6.52
N ALA A 78 -11.83 -17.43 -6.15
CA ALA A 78 -12.40 -16.49 -7.11
C ALA A 78 -11.33 -15.86 -8.03
N ILE A 79 -10.16 -15.51 -7.49
CA ILE A 79 -9.03 -15.02 -8.28
C ILE A 79 -8.53 -16.10 -9.24
N HIS A 80 -8.41 -17.35 -8.78
CA HIS A 80 -7.99 -18.47 -9.61
C HIS A 80 -8.98 -18.72 -10.76
N GLU A 81 -10.28 -18.76 -10.47
CA GLU A 81 -11.34 -18.90 -11.49
C GLU A 81 -11.33 -17.75 -12.50
N LEU A 82 -11.16 -16.51 -12.02
CA LEU A 82 -11.10 -15.34 -12.88
C LEU A 82 -9.90 -15.41 -13.83
N ARG A 83 -8.72 -15.82 -13.32
CA ARG A 83 -7.51 -16.04 -14.14
C ARG A 83 -7.70 -17.18 -15.14
N ALA A 84 -8.28 -18.31 -14.71
CA ALA A 84 -8.53 -19.45 -15.58
C ALA A 84 -9.55 -19.14 -16.69
N GLY A 85 -10.61 -18.40 -16.37
CA GLY A 85 -11.71 -18.09 -17.30
C GLY A 85 -11.43 -16.94 -18.27
N LYS A 86 -10.61 -15.96 -17.88
CA LYS A 86 -10.21 -14.84 -18.74
C LYS A 86 -8.89 -15.06 -19.47
N GLY A 87 -8.15 -16.11 -19.10
CA GLY A 87 -6.73 -16.22 -19.36
C GLY A 87 -5.96 -15.23 -18.47
N GLU A 88 -4.75 -15.60 -18.04
CA GLU A 88 -3.73 -14.57 -17.86
C GLU A 88 -3.71 -13.82 -19.19
N VAL A 89 -3.84 -12.49 -19.23
CA VAL A 89 -3.22 -11.60 -20.24
C VAL A 89 -4.03 -10.35 -20.63
N TRP A 90 -5.37 -10.36 -20.60
CA TRP A 90 -6.14 -9.27 -21.22
C TRP A 90 -6.95 -8.42 -20.24
N SER A 91 -6.59 -7.14 -20.09
CA SER A 91 -7.40 -6.15 -19.39
C SER A 91 -8.09 -5.23 -20.41
N PRO A 92 -9.43 -5.05 -20.35
CA PRO A 92 -10.14 -4.11 -21.24
C PRO A 92 -9.75 -2.64 -20.95
N PHE A 93 -9.14 -2.38 -19.80
CA PHE A 93 -8.62 -1.08 -19.40
C PHE A 93 -7.10 -1.10 -19.32
N PRO A 94 -6.40 -0.01 -19.66
CA PRO A 94 -4.96 0.05 -19.49
C PRO A 94 -4.54 -0.27 -18.05
N VAL A 95 -3.63 -1.22 -17.90
CA VAL A 95 -2.96 -1.48 -16.61
C VAL A 95 -1.93 -0.37 -16.41
N LEU A 96 -1.95 0.29 -15.26
CA LEU A 96 -1.02 1.38 -14.98
C LEU A 96 0.25 0.85 -14.31
N GLY A 97 1.39 1.46 -14.64
CA GLY A 97 2.68 1.17 -14.02
C GLY A 97 3.66 2.32 -14.20
N PHE A 98 4.86 2.16 -13.64
CA PHE A 98 5.91 3.17 -13.69
C PHE A 98 7.12 2.66 -14.48
N ARG A 99 7.76 3.55 -15.24
CA ARG A 99 8.94 3.21 -16.04
C ARG A 99 10.01 4.29 -15.93
N VAL A 100 11.26 3.85 -16.04
CA VAL A 100 12.43 4.72 -16.17
C VAL A 100 12.97 4.65 -17.60
N TRP A 101 13.38 5.79 -18.12
CA TRP A 101 14.25 5.92 -19.29
C TRP A 101 15.53 6.62 -18.87
N VAL A 102 16.62 6.29 -19.57
CA VAL A 102 17.88 7.04 -19.51
C VAL A 102 17.85 8.07 -20.62
N LEU A 103 18.23 9.32 -20.35
CA LEU A 103 18.46 10.34 -21.36
C LEU A 103 19.89 10.21 -21.87
N GLU A 104 20.03 9.83 -23.13
CA GLU A 104 21.30 9.78 -23.84
C GLU A 104 21.22 10.76 -25.01
N GLU A 105 22.13 11.75 -25.06
CA GLU A 105 22.13 12.81 -26.09
C GLU A 105 20.77 13.52 -26.24
N GLY A 106 20.06 13.69 -25.12
CA GLY A 106 18.73 14.30 -25.06
C GLY A 106 17.56 13.38 -25.45
N PHE A 107 17.78 12.09 -25.73
CA PHE A 107 16.72 11.18 -26.16
C PHE A 107 16.43 10.06 -25.16
N PHE A 108 15.20 9.56 -25.20
CA PHE A 108 14.67 8.58 -24.27
C PHE A 108 15.12 7.17 -24.63
N HIS A 109 16.00 6.59 -23.81
CA HIS A 109 16.54 5.25 -24.02
C HIS A 109 15.97 4.29 -22.97
N GLY A 110 15.33 3.23 -23.45
CA GLY A 110 14.98 2.07 -22.64
C GLY A 110 16.14 1.08 -22.55
N TYR A 111 15.85 -0.16 -22.18
CA TYR A 111 16.86 -1.22 -22.24
C TYR A 111 17.24 -1.53 -23.70
N ARG A 112 18.38 -0.96 -24.15
CA ARG A 112 19.02 -1.12 -25.47
C ARG A 112 18.30 -0.53 -26.69
N GLU A 113 17.17 0.13 -26.51
CA GLU A 113 16.41 0.70 -27.62
C GLU A 113 15.96 2.12 -27.27
N ARG A 114 16.16 3.03 -28.24
CA ARG A 114 15.66 4.39 -28.21
C ARG A 114 14.16 4.40 -28.47
N TRP A 115 13.44 5.22 -27.72
CA TRP A 115 12.03 5.48 -27.92
C TRP A 115 11.89 6.77 -28.73
N ASP A 116 11.39 6.65 -29.95
CA ASP A 116 11.13 7.79 -30.84
C ASP A 116 9.71 8.33 -30.71
N GLU A 117 8.83 7.55 -30.07
CA GLU A 117 7.42 7.87 -29.87
C GLU A 117 7.04 7.59 -28.40
N PRO A 118 6.03 8.29 -27.86
CA PRO A 118 5.50 8.02 -26.52
C PRO A 118 4.74 6.68 -26.43
N GLU A 119 4.55 6.01 -27.56
CA GLU A 119 3.97 4.68 -27.68
C GLU A 119 5.04 3.69 -28.11
N MET A 120 5.02 2.50 -27.50
CA MET A 120 5.94 1.43 -27.83
C MET A 120 5.20 0.10 -27.86
N SER A 121 5.56 -0.73 -28.84
CA SER A 121 5.09 -2.12 -28.92
C SER A 121 6.27 -3.07 -28.74
N ALA A 122 6.06 -4.07 -27.87
CA ALA A 122 7.05 -5.08 -27.56
C ALA A 122 7.31 -5.95 -28.78
N ARG A 123 8.57 -6.33 -28.97
CA ARG A 123 8.99 -7.31 -29.96
C ARG A 123 9.77 -8.42 -29.29
N CYS A 124 9.72 -9.62 -29.85
CA CYS A 124 10.54 -10.72 -29.35
C CYS A 124 11.95 -10.63 -29.94
N PRO A 125 13.01 -10.37 -29.15
CA PRO A 125 14.37 -10.23 -29.68
C PRO A 125 14.94 -11.55 -30.21
N THR A 126 14.41 -12.70 -29.76
CA THR A 126 14.93 -14.03 -30.13
C THR A 126 14.30 -14.58 -31.41
N THR A 127 12.98 -14.45 -31.56
CA THR A 127 12.25 -15.11 -32.65
C THR A 127 11.89 -14.15 -33.77
N GLY A 128 11.90 -12.83 -33.53
CA GLY A 128 11.35 -11.83 -34.46
C GLY A 128 9.87 -12.04 -34.79
N ASN A 129 9.20 -12.93 -34.07
CA ASN A 129 7.78 -13.22 -34.18
C ASN A 129 7.08 -12.56 -32.99
N ASP A 130 6.25 -11.58 -33.29
CA ASP A 130 5.54 -10.78 -32.30
C ASP A 130 4.22 -11.42 -31.86
N ALA A 131 3.85 -12.57 -32.46
CA ALA A 131 2.70 -13.34 -32.00
C ALA A 131 2.93 -13.82 -30.56
N ASP A 132 2.02 -13.44 -29.66
CA ASP A 132 1.99 -13.85 -28.25
C ASP A 132 3.05 -13.21 -27.34
N VAL A 133 3.62 -12.07 -27.74
CA VAL A 133 4.52 -11.26 -26.90
C VAL A 133 3.71 -10.41 -25.91
N PRO A 134 4.18 -10.24 -24.64
CA PRO A 134 5.24 -10.97 -23.96
C PRO A 134 4.98 -12.46 -23.77
N HIS A 135 5.97 -13.30 -24.05
CA HIS A 135 5.88 -14.71 -23.75
C HIS A 135 5.88 -14.94 -22.22
N THR A 136 4.86 -15.65 -21.74
CA THR A 136 4.67 -15.96 -20.31
C THR A 136 5.68 -16.99 -19.82
N ASP A 137 6.08 -17.93 -20.68
CA ASP A 137 7.01 -19.02 -20.38
C ASP A 137 8.49 -18.62 -20.32
N GLY A 138 8.82 -17.34 -20.58
CA GLY A 138 10.18 -16.82 -20.53
C GLY A 138 11.11 -17.36 -21.62
N ARG A 139 10.58 -18.01 -22.66
CA ARG A 139 11.40 -18.64 -23.73
C ARG A 139 12.26 -17.67 -24.53
N CYS A 140 12.02 -16.37 -24.42
CA CYS A 140 12.68 -15.30 -25.17
C CYS A 140 14.04 -14.85 -24.58
N GLY A 141 14.61 -15.61 -23.64
CA GLY A 141 15.95 -15.36 -23.10
C GLY A 141 16.01 -14.20 -22.11
N GLU A 142 17.23 -13.73 -21.80
CA GLU A 142 17.48 -12.62 -20.88
C GLU A 142 18.00 -11.38 -21.65
N PRO A 143 17.32 -10.22 -21.58
CA PRO A 143 16.08 -9.98 -20.85
C PRO A 143 14.86 -10.65 -21.51
N PRO A 144 13.82 -10.96 -20.72
CA PRO A 144 12.58 -11.50 -21.25
C PRO A 144 11.87 -10.46 -22.13
N CYS A 145 11.20 -10.93 -23.19
CA CYS A 145 10.44 -10.07 -24.09
C CYS A 145 9.23 -9.41 -23.40
N GLY A 146 8.83 -8.23 -23.90
CA GLY A 146 7.81 -7.37 -23.29
C GLY A 146 8.38 -6.05 -22.80
N ILE A 147 7.54 -5.02 -22.74
CA ILE A 147 7.93 -3.73 -22.18
C ILE A 147 7.66 -3.75 -20.68
N TYR A 148 8.71 -3.60 -19.88
CA TYR A 148 8.62 -3.62 -18.42
C TYR A 148 8.12 -2.31 -17.82
N ALA A 149 7.25 -2.41 -16.82
CA ALA A 149 6.89 -1.32 -15.91
C ALA A 149 6.77 -1.84 -14.47
N ALA A 150 7.23 -1.08 -13.50
CA ALA A 150 7.11 -1.38 -12.07
C ALA A 150 5.71 -1.05 -11.53
N LYS A 151 5.30 -1.75 -10.47
CA LYS A 151 4.04 -1.48 -9.75
C LYS A 151 4.11 -0.27 -8.84
N ASP A 152 5.28 0.02 -8.31
CA ASP A 152 5.52 1.07 -7.34
C ASP A 152 6.69 1.96 -7.78
N VAL A 153 6.49 3.28 -7.67
CA VAL A 153 7.48 4.28 -8.10
C VAL A 153 8.66 4.39 -7.13
N GLU A 154 8.46 4.14 -5.83
CA GLU A 154 9.54 4.19 -4.84
C GLU A 154 10.47 2.99 -5.00
N ASP A 155 9.91 1.80 -5.25
CA ASP A 155 10.69 0.60 -5.57
C ASP A 155 11.49 0.80 -6.87
N LEU A 156 10.84 1.33 -7.91
CA LEU A 156 11.49 1.65 -9.19
C LEU A 156 12.69 2.59 -9.00
N LEU A 157 12.50 3.69 -8.26
CA LEU A 157 13.56 4.66 -7.98
C LEU A 157 14.67 4.09 -7.10
N THR A 158 14.35 3.11 -6.25
CA THR A 158 15.34 2.42 -5.43
C THR A 158 16.19 1.46 -6.25
N GLU A 159 15.57 0.73 -7.19
CA GLU A 159 16.28 -0.15 -8.14
C GLU A 159 17.21 0.64 -9.06
N HIS A 160 16.88 1.90 -9.35
CA HIS A 160 17.65 2.79 -10.23
C HIS A 160 18.45 3.86 -9.47
N ALA A 161 18.70 3.69 -8.17
CA ALA A 161 19.39 4.68 -7.33
C ALA A 161 20.84 4.98 -7.75
N ASN A 162 21.42 4.18 -8.65
CA ASN A 162 22.77 4.37 -9.18
C ASN A 162 22.81 5.26 -10.44
N LEU A 163 21.66 5.57 -11.05
CA LEU A 163 21.58 6.48 -12.19
C LEU A 163 21.62 7.93 -11.71
N ASP A 164 22.23 8.80 -12.53
CA ASP A 164 22.16 10.25 -12.31
C ASP A 164 20.72 10.74 -12.59
N LEU A 165 20.18 11.65 -11.76
CA LEU A 165 18.88 12.27 -12.04
C LEU A 165 18.89 13.09 -13.31
N HIS A 166 20.04 13.66 -13.68
CA HIS A 166 20.18 14.41 -14.92
C HIS A 166 19.91 13.56 -16.16
N GLU A 167 20.10 12.26 -16.03
CA GLU A 167 19.90 11.28 -17.09
C GLU A 167 18.62 10.47 -16.84
N MET A 168 17.94 10.62 -15.71
CA MET A 168 16.80 9.77 -15.37
C MET A 168 15.47 10.47 -15.67
N VAL A 169 14.68 9.85 -16.54
CA VAL A 169 13.28 10.21 -16.73
C VAL A 169 12.40 9.14 -16.13
N VAL A 170 11.43 9.57 -15.34
CA VAL A 170 10.42 8.69 -14.73
C VAL A 170 9.09 8.97 -15.37
N GLY A 171 8.31 7.93 -15.67
CA GLY A 171 6.99 8.12 -16.26
C GLY A 171 5.96 7.14 -15.74
N LEU A 172 4.71 7.61 -15.78
CA LEU A 172 3.52 6.79 -15.65
C LEU A 172 3.15 6.27 -17.04
N VAL A 173 2.90 4.97 -17.15
CA VAL A 173 2.56 4.32 -18.41
C VAL A 173 1.24 3.56 -18.32
N GLY A 174 0.50 3.55 -19.40
CA GLY A 174 -0.67 2.69 -19.61
C GLY A 174 -0.28 1.48 -20.47
N MET A 175 -0.62 0.29 -20.01
CA MET A 175 -0.29 -0.97 -20.66
C MET A 175 -1.54 -1.64 -21.22
N THR A 176 -1.50 -2.01 -22.50
CA THR A 176 -2.61 -2.64 -23.20
C THR A 176 -2.13 -3.85 -24.01
N GLY A 177 -3.08 -4.54 -24.66
CA GLY A 177 -2.81 -5.82 -25.32
C GLY A 177 -2.53 -6.91 -24.30
N LYS A 178 -1.50 -7.71 -24.54
CA LYS A 178 -1.06 -8.75 -23.61
C LYS A 178 -0.24 -8.19 -22.45
N VAL A 179 -0.73 -8.32 -21.21
CA VAL A 179 -0.02 -7.90 -19.99
C VAL A 179 0.23 -9.10 -19.08
N VAL A 180 1.50 -9.36 -18.79
CA VAL A 180 1.94 -10.42 -17.88
C VAL A 180 2.42 -9.76 -16.57
N GLU A 181 1.68 -10.02 -15.50
CA GLU A 181 2.04 -9.57 -14.15
C GLU A 181 3.15 -10.42 -13.55
N HIS A 182 4.07 -9.76 -12.84
CA HIS A 182 5.16 -10.35 -12.05
C HIS A 182 5.12 -9.80 -10.63
N GLU A 183 5.99 -10.30 -9.75
CA GLU A 183 6.04 -9.87 -8.35
C GLU A 183 6.19 -8.34 -8.20
N ARG A 184 7.13 -7.74 -8.95
CA ARG A 184 7.50 -6.31 -8.84
C ARG A 184 6.93 -5.40 -9.91
N GLY A 185 6.35 -5.96 -10.96
CA GLY A 185 6.02 -5.20 -12.16
C GLY A 185 5.15 -5.96 -13.13
N TYR A 186 5.10 -5.45 -14.34
CA TYR A 186 4.36 -5.97 -15.47
C TYR A 186 5.26 -6.00 -16.69
N ARG A 187 4.98 -6.91 -17.62
CA ARG A 187 5.45 -6.85 -18.99
C ARG A 187 4.26 -6.69 -19.90
N ALA A 188 4.29 -5.73 -20.81
CA ALA A 188 3.18 -5.45 -21.70
C ALA A 188 3.57 -5.63 -23.18
N GLU A 189 2.56 -5.92 -24.00
CA GLU A 189 2.62 -5.90 -25.46
C GLU A 189 2.66 -4.46 -25.97
N HIS A 190 1.76 -3.60 -25.48
CA HIS A 190 1.71 -2.19 -25.85
C HIS A 190 1.84 -1.31 -24.62
N MET A 191 2.54 -0.19 -24.76
CA MET A 191 2.73 0.79 -23.70
C MET A 191 2.62 2.20 -24.25
N SER A 192 1.85 3.05 -23.57
CA SER A 192 1.74 4.48 -23.87
C SER A 192 2.15 5.29 -22.64
N VAL A 193 2.94 6.35 -22.84
CA VAL A 193 3.36 7.27 -21.78
C VAL A 193 2.23 8.24 -21.46
N LEU A 194 1.85 8.34 -20.18
CA LEU A 194 0.72 9.14 -19.70
C LEU A 194 1.15 10.38 -18.91
N ALA A 195 2.32 10.31 -18.28
CA ALA A 195 2.94 11.42 -17.56
C ALA A 195 4.45 11.19 -17.44
N LEU A 196 5.22 12.27 -17.35
CA LEU A 196 6.66 12.27 -17.22
C LEU A 196 7.13 13.22 -16.11
N ALA A 197 8.21 12.84 -15.45
CA ALA A 197 9.06 13.72 -14.66
C ALA A 197 10.43 13.72 -15.33
N VAL A 198 10.80 14.87 -15.92
CA VAL A 198 11.96 15.02 -16.81
C VAL A 198 12.92 16.05 -16.23
N PRO A 199 14.24 15.79 -16.18
CA PRO A 199 15.22 16.81 -15.85
C PRO A 199 15.33 17.83 -16.99
N VAL A 200 15.04 19.10 -16.71
CA VAL A 200 15.15 20.22 -17.66
C VAL A 200 15.79 21.40 -16.93
N ASP A 201 16.84 21.98 -17.49
CA ASP A 201 17.52 23.18 -16.95
C ASP A 201 17.94 23.07 -15.47
N GLY A 202 18.30 21.87 -15.02
CA GLY A 202 18.70 21.61 -13.63
C GLY A 202 17.54 21.47 -12.64
N GLU A 203 16.30 21.34 -13.11
CA GLU A 203 15.10 21.07 -12.31
C GLU A 203 14.32 19.86 -12.84
N ILE A 204 13.51 19.23 -11.98
CA ILE A 204 12.56 18.19 -12.42
C ILE A 204 11.24 18.84 -12.83
N ARG A 205 10.93 18.75 -14.13
CA ARG A 205 9.66 19.20 -14.70
C ARG A 205 8.64 18.07 -14.75
N SER A 206 7.46 18.33 -14.21
CA SER A 206 6.33 17.39 -14.16
C SER A 206 5.36 17.68 -15.32
N ILE A 207 5.19 16.71 -16.23
CA ILE A 207 4.50 16.86 -17.51
C ILE A 207 3.42 15.79 -17.62
N SER A 208 2.20 16.18 -18.01
CA SER A 208 1.08 15.24 -18.22
C SER A 208 0.20 15.58 -19.43
N ASP A 209 0.60 16.61 -20.18
CA ASP A 209 -0.04 16.99 -21.44
C ASP A 209 0.48 16.09 -22.56
N GLU A 210 -0.43 15.51 -23.35
CA GLU A 210 -0.10 14.52 -24.37
C GLU A 210 0.71 15.12 -25.52
N THR A 211 0.45 16.38 -25.89
CA THR A 211 1.18 17.04 -26.98
C THR A 211 2.61 17.39 -26.57
N GLU A 212 2.77 17.83 -25.33
CA GLU A 212 4.09 18.09 -24.76
C GLU A 212 4.91 16.81 -24.60
N ILE A 213 4.30 15.74 -24.10
CA ILE A 213 4.95 14.42 -24.01
C ILE A 213 5.41 13.98 -25.40
N ALA A 214 4.54 14.03 -26.41
CA ALA A 214 4.88 13.64 -27.77
C ALA A 214 6.06 14.44 -28.33
N SER A 215 6.09 15.76 -28.10
CA SER A 215 7.20 16.60 -28.58
C SER A 215 8.55 16.21 -27.96
N LEU A 216 8.60 15.79 -26.69
CA LEU A 216 9.86 15.42 -26.04
C LEU A 216 10.48 14.15 -26.63
N PHE A 217 9.66 13.18 -27.06
CA PHE A 217 10.17 11.97 -27.70
C PHE A 217 10.73 12.26 -29.10
N THR A 218 10.15 13.22 -29.83
CA THR A 218 10.57 13.56 -31.20
C THR A 218 11.71 14.59 -31.25
N GLU A 219 11.64 15.63 -30.41
CA GLU A 219 12.55 16.77 -30.43
C GLU A 219 13.72 16.61 -29.45
N GLY A 220 13.57 15.70 -28.47
CA GLY A 220 14.52 15.50 -27.39
C GLY A 220 14.32 16.47 -26.23
N VAL A 221 15.12 16.26 -25.19
CA VAL A 221 15.21 17.09 -23.98
C VAL A 221 16.53 17.85 -24.04
N SER A 222 16.49 19.16 -23.82
CA SER A 222 17.70 19.96 -23.68
C SER A 222 18.54 19.44 -22.52
N GLU A 223 19.85 19.24 -22.74
CA GLU A 223 20.76 18.83 -21.67
C GLU A 223 20.80 19.91 -20.57
N PRO A 224 20.73 19.52 -19.29
CA PRO A 224 20.79 20.48 -18.20
C PRO A 224 22.19 21.10 -18.09
N ASP A 225 22.26 22.44 -18.13
CA ASP A 225 23.51 23.20 -17.97
C ASP A 225 24.08 23.19 -16.52
N SER A 226 23.34 22.66 -15.54
CA SER A 226 23.69 22.74 -14.11
C SER A 226 23.34 21.46 -13.32
N LEU A 227 24.03 21.28 -12.19
CA LEU A 227 23.77 20.20 -11.23
C LEU A 227 22.45 20.44 -10.47
N LEU A 228 21.64 19.40 -10.29
CA LEU A 228 20.35 19.44 -9.61
C LEU A 228 20.54 19.84 -8.15
N GLU A 229 19.75 20.81 -7.70
CA GLU A 229 19.99 21.47 -6.40
C GLU A 229 19.72 20.58 -5.16
N ASP A 230 18.98 19.46 -5.27
CA ASP A 230 18.78 18.49 -4.17
C ASP A 230 18.08 17.19 -4.66
N TRP A 231 18.75 16.03 -4.54
CA TRP A 231 18.20 14.71 -4.88
C TRP A 231 16.96 14.35 -4.04
N THR A 232 16.97 14.65 -2.75
CA THR A 232 15.90 14.22 -1.82
C THR A 232 14.60 14.94 -2.13
N LYS A 233 14.69 16.25 -2.37
CA LYS A 233 13.56 17.09 -2.79
C LYS A 233 13.02 16.65 -4.15
N SER A 234 13.91 16.41 -5.11
CA SER A 234 13.55 15.96 -6.47
C SER A 234 12.85 14.60 -6.45
N ARG A 235 13.39 13.62 -5.71
CA ARG A 235 12.78 12.30 -5.53
C ARG A 235 11.37 12.39 -4.92
N THR A 236 11.21 13.22 -3.89
CA THR A 236 9.91 13.39 -3.23
C THR A 236 8.88 13.98 -4.20
N HIS A 237 9.27 15.00 -4.95
CA HIS A 237 8.42 15.61 -5.98
C HIS A 237 8.01 14.59 -7.06
N ILE A 238 8.96 13.80 -7.59
CA ILE A 238 8.66 12.74 -8.57
C ILE A 238 7.61 11.78 -8.02
N VAL A 239 7.82 11.25 -6.80
CA VAL A 239 6.91 10.27 -6.19
C VAL A 239 5.51 10.86 -6.00
N GLU A 240 5.41 12.08 -5.45
CA GLU A 240 4.12 12.75 -5.23
C GLU A 240 3.37 13.00 -6.55
N PHE A 241 4.07 13.49 -7.57
CA PHE A 241 3.49 13.73 -8.89
C PHE A 241 3.01 12.42 -9.53
N MET A 242 3.84 11.38 -9.52
CA MET A 242 3.51 10.08 -10.13
C MET A 242 2.34 9.39 -9.43
N LYS A 243 2.30 9.40 -8.10
CA LYS A 243 1.17 8.87 -7.32
C LYS A 243 -0.13 9.64 -7.63
N LYS A 244 -0.06 10.97 -7.73
CA LYS A 244 -1.21 11.81 -8.11
C LYS A 244 -1.72 11.49 -9.52
N GLN A 245 -0.83 11.33 -10.50
CA GLN A 245 -1.22 11.00 -11.87
C GLN A 245 -1.85 9.60 -11.96
N MET A 246 -1.29 8.63 -11.23
CA MET A 246 -1.86 7.28 -11.16
C MET A 246 -3.29 7.32 -10.58
N GLU A 247 -3.53 8.09 -9.53
CA GLU A 247 -4.88 8.25 -8.94
C GLU A 247 -5.87 8.85 -9.96
N VAL A 248 -5.49 9.93 -10.63
CA VAL A 248 -6.33 10.60 -11.65
C VAL A 248 -6.66 9.65 -12.80
N ARG A 249 -5.67 8.93 -13.34
CA ARG A 249 -5.86 8.02 -14.48
C ARG A 249 -6.58 6.71 -14.08
N SER A 250 -6.46 6.26 -12.82
CA SER A 250 -7.23 5.12 -12.30
C SER A 250 -8.72 5.42 -12.18
N GLN A 251 -9.09 6.68 -11.95
CA GLN A 251 -10.51 7.07 -11.96
C GLN A 251 -11.10 7.01 -13.37
N TRP A 252 -10.29 7.22 -14.42
CA TRP A 252 -10.74 7.14 -15.81
C TRP A 252 -11.02 5.70 -16.22
N THR A 253 -10.18 4.74 -15.81
CA THR A 253 -10.40 3.32 -16.08
C THR A 253 -11.62 2.75 -15.37
N LEU A 254 -12.04 3.33 -14.23
CA LEU A 254 -13.27 2.95 -13.52
C LEU A 254 -14.54 3.62 -14.07
N ALA A 255 -14.41 4.75 -14.76
CA ALA A 255 -15.55 5.57 -15.21
C ALA A 255 -16.00 5.30 -16.67
N SER A 256 -15.23 4.54 -17.46
CA SER A 256 -15.63 4.17 -18.82
C SER A 256 -16.76 3.12 -18.80
N PRO A 257 -17.96 3.42 -19.36
CA PRO A 257 -19.08 2.49 -19.36
C PRO A 257 -18.80 1.33 -20.31
N SER A 258 -19.31 0.17 -19.92
CA SER A 258 -19.34 -1.07 -20.69
C SER A 258 -19.78 -0.80 -22.13
N GLY A 259 -18.87 -0.96 -23.08
CA GLY A 259 -19.22 -1.17 -24.48
C GLY A 259 -19.81 -2.56 -24.69
#